data_AF-Q5RDX0-F1
#
_entry.id   AF-Q5RDX0-F1
#
_cell.length_a   1.000
_cell.length_b   1.000
_cell.length_c   1.000
_cell.angle_alpha   90.00
_cell.angle_beta   90.00
_cell.angle_gamma   90.00
#
_symmetry.space_group_name_H-M   'P 1'
#
loop_
_entity.id
_entity.type
_entity.pdbx_description
1 polymer ?
#
loop_
_entity_poly.entity_id
_entity_poly.type
_entity_poly.pdbx_seq_one_letter_code
_entity_poly.pdbx_strand_id
1 'polypeptide(L)'
;MSALTPTLVFCHVRVETSYIEDNSSQNGAISLIFSLKEEVGALAKVLRLFEENDINLTHIESRPSRLKKDEYEFFTHLDKRSLPALTNIIKILRHDIGATVHELSRDKKKDTVPWFPRTIQELDRFANQILSYGAELDADHPGFKDPVYRARRKQFADIAYNYRHGQPIPRVEYMEEEKKTWGTVFKTLKSLYKTHACYEYNHIFPLLEKYCGFHEDNIPQLEDVSQFLQTCTGFRLRPVAGLLSSRDFLGGLAFRVFHCTQYIRHGSRPMYTPEPDICHELLGHVPLFSDRSFA
;
A
#
# COMPACT_ATOMS: atom_id res chain seq x y z
N MET A 1 61.00 18.26 2.54
CA MET A 1 59.88 18.13 3.49
C MET A 1 58.62 18.61 2.78
N SER A 2 57.93 17.73 2.04
CA SER A 2 56.63 18.02 1.45
C SER A 2 55.56 17.43 2.37
N ALA A 3 54.69 18.30 2.90
CA ALA A 3 53.56 17.88 3.73
C ALA A 3 52.50 17.24 2.83
N LEU A 4 52.21 15.96 3.08
CA LEU A 4 51.05 15.25 2.54
C LEU A 4 49.84 15.63 3.40
N THR A 5 48.88 16.35 2.82
CA THR A 5 47.55 16.56 3.39
C THR A 5 46.71 15.29 3.15
N PRO A 6 46.18 14.62 4.19
CA PRO A 6 45.32 13.47 4.00
C PRO A 6 43.95 13.94 3.52
N THR A 7 43.55 13.47 2.34
CA THR A 7 42.18 13.59 1.85
C THR A 7 41.27 12.76 2.74
N LEU A 8 40.50 13.41 3.61
CA LEU A 8 39.39 12.80 4.32
C LEU A 8 38.35 12.35 3.29
N VAL A 9 38.39 11.06 2.95
CA VAL A 9 37.26 10.39 2.31
C VAL A 9 36.14 10.35 3.34
N PHE A 10 35.21 11.29 3.25
CA PHE A 10 33.93 11.17 3.92
C PHE A 10 33.21 9.94 3.35
N CYS A 11 33.40 8.79 3.99
CA CYS A 11 32.52 7.66 3.83
C CYS A 11 31.14 8.12 4.30
N HIS A 12 30.26 8.45 3.34
CA HIS A 12 28.85 8.63 3.63
C HIS A 12 28.35 7.28 4.17
N VAL A 13 28.26 7.18 5.48
CA VAL A 13 27.41 6.18 6.12
C VAL A 13 25.99 6.56 5.69
N ARG A 14 25.50 5.97 4.59
CA ARG A 14 24.07 5.98 4.28
C ARG A 14 23.40 5.33 5.48
N VAL A 15 22.67 6.11 6.26
CA VAL A 15 21.67 5.55 7.16
C VAL A 15 20.67 4.87 6.24
N GLU A 16 20.68 3.55 6.16
CA GLU A 16 19.67 2.78 5.44
C GLU A 16 18.36 2.92 6.22
N THR A 17 17.56 3.93 5.85
CA THR A 17 16.24 4.16 6.41
C THR A 17 15.22 3.22 5.77
N SER A 18 14.17 2.82 6.50
CA SER A 18 13.00 2.14 5.91
C SER A 18 12.10 3.06 5.07
N TYR A 19 12.45 4.34 4.92
CA TYR A 19 11.75 5.26 4.04
C TYR A 19 12.01 4.89 2.58
N ILE A 20 10.92 4.71 1.84
CA ILE A 20 10.92 4.39 0.42
C ILE A 20 10.14 5.49 -0.31
N GLU A 21 10.85 6.22 -1.16
CA GLU A 21 10.27 7.30 -1.95
C GLU A 21 9.29 6.77 -3.01
N ASP A 22 8.17 7.46 -3.19
CA ASP A 22 7.15 7.13 -4.18
C ASP A 22 7.57 7.46 -5.60
N ASN A 23 7.37 6.50 -6.52
CA ASN A 23 7.56 6.71 -7.95
C ASN A 23 6.30 7.29 -8.61
N SER A 24 6.50 8.04 -9.70
CA SER A 24 5.42 8.44 -10.58
C SER A 24 5.08 7.30 -11.55
N SER A 25 3.80 6.98 -11.71
CA SER A 25 3.40 6.03 -12.75
C SER A 25 3.38 6.72 -14.11
N GLN A 26 3.75 5.99 -15.16
CA GLN A 26 3.64 6.49 -16.53
C GLN A 26 2.19 6.90 -16.88
N ASN A 27 1.20 6.29 -16.21
CA ASN A 27 -0.23 6.56 -16.35
C ASN A 27 -0.80 7.50 -15.26
N GLY A 28 0.03 8.29 -14.57
CA GLY A 28 -0.42 9.18 -13.49
C GLY A 28 -1.57 10.08 -13.93
N ALA A 29 -2.77 9.86 -13.39
CA ALA A 29 -3.90 10.76 -13.61
C ALA A 29 -3.82 11.89 -12.57
N ILE A 30 -4.09 13.11 -12.99
CA ILE A 30 -4.15 14.25 -12.07
C ILE A 30 -5.51 14.22 -11.40
N SER A 31 -5.53 14.44 -10.08
CA SER A 31 -6.79 14.54 -9.37
C SER A 31 -7.07 15.99 -9.05
N LEU A 32 -8.25 16.47 -9.44
CA LEU A 32 -8.71 17.81 -9.12
C LEU A 32 -9.98 17.69 -8.26
N ILE A 33 -9.94 18.38 -7.13
CA ILE A 33 -11.05 18.45 -6.16
C ILE A 33 -11.55 19.88 -6.17
N PHE A 34 -12.85 20.06 -6.39
CA PHE A 34 -13.45 21.39 -6.26
C PHE A 34 -14.83 21.32 -5.63
N SER A 35 -15.17 22.36 -4.88
CA SER A 35 -16.49 22.51 -4.26
C SER A 35 -17.27 23.60 -4.96
N LEU A 36 -18.53 23.31 -5.30
CA LEU A 36 -19.47 24.28 -5.87
C LEU A 36 -20.67 24.43 -4.95
N LYS A 37 -21.19 25.64 -4.86
CA LYS A 37 -22.51 25.88 -4.26
C LYS A 37 -23.60 25.25 -5.13
N GLU A 38 -24.60 24.68 -4.48
CA GLU A 38 -25.76 24.09 -5.14
C GLU A 38 -26.61 25.18 -5.81
N GLU A 39 -26.53 25.25 -7.14
CA GLU A 39 -27.30 26.16 -7.96
C GLU A 39 -27.65 25.49 -9.31
N VAL A 40 -28.76 25.90 -9.91
CA VAL A 40 -29.20 25.36 -11.21
C VAL A 40 -28.12 25.60 -12.26
N GLY A 41 -27.59 24.50 -12.82
CA GLY A 41 -26.58 24.53 -13.87
C GLY A 41 -25.14 24.77 -13.39
N ALA A 42 -24.86 24.82 -12.08
CA ALA A 42 -23.50 25.03 -11.57
C ALA A 42 -22.49 24.02 -12.11
N LEU A 43 -22.81 22.72 -12.05
CA LEU A 43 -21.96 21.67 -12.63
C LEU A 43 -21.85 21.79 -14.15
N ALA A 44 -22.96 22.07 -14.84
CA ALA A 44 -22.96 22.20 -16.30
C ALA A 44 -22.03 23.33 -16.78
N LYS A 45 -21.95 24.43 -16.04
CA LYS A 45 -20.98 25.52 -16.30
C LYS A 45 -19.54 25.02 -16.22
N VAL A 46 -19.21 24.22 -15.20
CA VAL A 46 -17.87 23.64 -15.04
C VAL A 46 -17.57 22.61 -16.12
N LEU A 47 -18.52 21.75 -16.48
CA LEU A 47 -18.31 20.76 -17.53
C LEU A 47 -18.09 21.41 -18.91
N ARG A 48 -18.81 22.48 -19.23
CA ARG A 48 -18.56 23.28 -20.44
C ARG A 48 -17.19 23.91 -20.44
N LEU A 49 -16.72 24.42 -19.29
CA LEU A 49 -15.36 24.93 -19.16
C LEU A 49 -14.31 23.87 -19.50
N PHE A 50 -14.49 22.63 -19.03
CA PHE A 50 -13.59 21.54 -19.39
C PHE A 50 -13.64 21.20 -20.88
N GLU A 51 -14.85 21.15 -21.46
CA GLU A 51 -15.06 20.89 -22.89
C GLU A 51 -14.40 21.95 -23.78
N GLU A 52 -14.61 23.24 -23.49
CA GLU A 52 -14.05 24.39 -24.23
C GLU A 52 -12.51 24.44 -24.22
N ASN A 53 -11.89 23.79 -23.24
CA ASN A 53 -10.44 23.73 -23.06
C ASN A 53 -9.84 22.36 -23.42
N ASP A 54 -10.60 21.50 -24.13
CA ASP A 54 -10.17 20.16 -24.56
C ASP A 54 -9.66 19.29 -23.40
N ILE A 55 -10.30 19.40 -22.23
CA ILE A 55 -9.98 18.61 -21.05
C ILE A 55 -10.88 17.38 -20.98
N ASN A 56 -10.23 16.21 -21.01
CA ASN A 56 -10.89 14.94 -20.89
C ASN A 56 -10.95 14.48 -19.42
N LEU A 57 -12.17 14.26 -18.93
CA LEU A 57 -12.46 13.72 -17.60
C LEU A 57 -12.55 12.19 -17.69
N THR A 58 -11.52 11.51 -17.19
CA THR A 58 -11.53 10.03 -17.08
C THR A 58 -12.42 9.52 -15.95
N HIS A 59 -12.71 10.37 -14.97
CA HIS A 59 -13.61 10.10 -13.86
C HIS A 59 -14.20 11.41 -13.34
N ILE A 60 -15.50 11.40 -13.03
CA ILE A 60 -16.17 12.46 -12.28
C ILE A 60 -17.12 11.83 -11.26
N GLU A 61 -16.98 12.25 -10.01
CA GLU A 61 -17.86 11.87 -8.92
C GLU A 61 -18.28 13.13 -8.17
N SER A 62 -19.57 13.26 -7.85
CA SER A 62 -20.09 14.31 -6.99
C SER A 62 -20.58 13.74 -5.67
N ARG A 63 -20.34 14.45 -4.57
CA ARG A 63 -20.89 14.13 -3.24
C ARG A 63 -21.36 15.40 -2.56
N PRO A 64 -22.47 15.37 -1.80
CA PRO A 64 -22.81 16.47 -0.90
C PRO A 64 -21.65 16.73 0.07
N SER A 65 -21.30 17.98 0.32
CA SER A 65 -20.23 18.28 1.27
C SER A 65 -20.65 17.88 2.69
N ARG A 66 -19.69 17.33 3.45
CA ARG A 66 -19.92 16.95 4.86
C ARG A 66 -19.99 18.15 5.80
N LEU A 67 -19.38 19.27 5.41
CA LEU A 67 -19.26 20.47 6.25
C LEU A 67 -20.30 21.54 5.88
N LYS A 68 -20.59 21.70 4.59
CA LYS A 68 -21.49 22.74 4.08
C LYS A 68 -22.67 22.13 3.36
N LYS A 69 -23.88 22.35 3.88
CA LYS A 69 -25.11 21.67 3.41
C LYS A 69 -25.54 22.10 2.01
N ASP A 70 -25.10 23.26 1.55
CA ASP A 70 -25.42 23.87 0.27
C ASP A 70 -24.27 23.76 -0.74
N GLU A 71 -23.29 22.88 -0.52
CA GLU A 71 -22.19 22.63 -1.46
C GLU A 71 -22.12 21.17 -1.88
N TYR A 72 -21.70 20.96 -3.13
CA TYR A 72 -21.26 19.69 -3.66
C TYR A 72 -19.75 19.70 -3.86
N GLU A 73 -19.11 18.63 -3.43
CA GLU A 73 -17.72 18.35 -3.72
C GLU A 73 -17.62 17.46 -4.96
N PHE A 74 -16.76 17.85 -5.89
CA PHE A 74 -16.51 17.14 -7.13
C PHE A 74 -15.10 16.58 -7.13
N PHE A 75 -15.00 15.30 -7.47
CA PHE A 75 -13.76 14.54 -7.52
C PHE A 75 -13.55 14.12 -8.95
N THR A 76 -12.47 14.62 -9.54
CA THR A 76 -12.20 14.42 -10.95
C THR A 76 -10.82 13.82 -11.18
N HIS A 77 -10.74 12.91 -12.15
CA HIS A 77 -9.47 12.42 -12.67
C HIS A 77 -9.28 12.91 -14.11
N LEU A 78 -8.16 13.57 -14.34
CA LEU A 78 -7.77 14.15 -15.62
C LEU A 78 -6.65 13.32 -16.22
N ASP A 79 -6.66 13.18 -17.55
CA ASP A 79 -5.52 12.61 -18.24
C ASP A 79 -4.31 13.56 -18.25
N LYS A 80 -3.12 13.06 -18.59
CA LYS A 80 -1.91 13.90 -18.65
C LYS A 80 -1.94 14.92 -19.80
N ARG A 81 -2.76 14.71 -20.84
CA ARG A 81 -2.88 15.64 -21.98
C ARG A 81 -3.49 16.96 -21.55
N SER A 82 -4.30 16.92 -20.50
CA SER A 82 -4.94 18.05 -19.85
C SER A 82 -3.98 18.96 -19.07
N LEU A 83 -2.71 18.58 -18.87
CA LEU A 83 -1.72 19.35 -18.10
C LEU A 83 -1.50 20.80 -18.55
N PRO A 84 -1.38 21.10 -19.86
CA PRO A 84 -1.12 22.47 -20.30
C PRO A 84 -2.28 23.42 -19.98
N ALA A 85 -3.52 22.93 -20.01
CA ALA A 85 -4.73 23.72 -19.75
C ALA A 85 -5.11 23.79 -18.27
N LEU A 86 -4.55 22.90 -17.43
CA LEU A 86 -4.92 22.75 -16.02
C LEU A 86 -4.76 24.05 -15.21
N THR A 87 -3.64 24.76 -15.37
CA THR A 87 -3.36 26.01 -14.66
C THR A 87 -4.43 27.07 -14.96
N ASN A 88 -4.87 27.15 -16.23
CA ASN A 88 -5.89 28.10 -16.64
C ASN A 88 -7.25 27.75 -16.01
N ILE A 89 -7.62 26.48 -15.99
CA ILE A 89 -8.90 26.05 -15.44
C ILE A 89 -8.95 26.18 -13.92
N ILE A 90 -7.86 25.86 -13.22
CA ILE A 90 -7.77 26.12 -11.79
C ILE A 90 -7.99 27.60 -11.50
N LYS A 91 -7.42 28.49 -12.34
CA LYS A 91 -7.61 29.93 -12.22
C LYS A 91 -9.08 30.32 -12.44
N ILE A 92 -9.72 29.85 -13.51
CA ILE A 92 -11.13 30.14 -13.82
C ILE A 92 -12.05 29.61 -12.72
N LEU A 93 -11.83 28.37 -12.26
CA LEU A 93 -12.60 27.77 -11.17
C LEU A 93 -12.51 28.59 -9.89
N ARG A 94 -11.31 29.06 -9.53
CA ARG A 94 -11.09 29.87 -8.32
C ARG A 94 -11.64 31.28 -8.43
N HIS A 95 -11.43 31.96 -9.55
CA HIS A 95 -11.72 33.40 -9.69
C HIS A 95 -13.10 33.68 -10.27
N ASP A 96 -13.48 32.99 -11.35
CA ASP A 96 -14.72 33.31 -12.09
C ASP A 96 -15.91 32.56 -11.51
N ILE A 97 -15.67 31.32 -11.05
CA ILE A 97 -16.72 30.47 -10.46
C ILE A 97 -16.73 30.59 -8.93
N GLY A 98 -15.64 31.05 -8.31
CA GLY A 98 -15.53 31.18 -6.86
C GLY A 98 -15.43 29.83 -6.12
N ALA A 99 -15.03 28.76 -6.82
CA ALA A 99 -14.87 27.43 -6.26
C ALA A 99 -13.60 27.33 -5.41
N THR A 100 -13.67 26.57 -4.31
CA THR A 100 -12.45 26.11 -3.64
C THR A 100 -11.86 24.95 -4.45
N VAL A 101 -10.58 25.02 -4.83
CA VAL A 101 -9.94 24.01 -5.71
C VAL A 101 -8.63 23.52 -5.12
N HIS A 102 -8.49 22.21 -5.01
CA HIS A 102 -7.25 21.52 -4.65
C HIS A 102 -6.76 20.66 -5.82
N GLU A 103 -5.52 20.90 -6.24
CA GLU A 103 -4.79 20.06 -7.19
C GLU A 103 -4.01 19.01 -6.42
N LEU A 104 -4.29 17.74 -6.69
CA LEU A 104 -3.59 16.59 -6.15
C LEU A 104 -2.71 15.98 -7.24
N SER A 105 -1.41 15.93 -6.97
CA SER A 105 -0.41 15.45 -7.91
C SER A 105 0.54 14.45 -7.24
N ARG A 106 0.86 13.39 -7.97
CA ARG A 106 1.89 12.41 -7.54
C ARG A 106 3.30 12.87 -7.93
N ASP A 107 3.42 13.79 -8.89
CA ASP A 107 4.70 14.26 -9.44
C ASP A 107 5.37 15.37 -8.57
N LYS A 108 4.96 15.50 -7.29
CA LYS A 108 5.53 16.43 -6.29
C LYS A 108 5.74 17.86 -6.82
N LYS A 109 4.82 18.37 -7.63
CA LYS A 109 4.89 19.73 -8.17
C LYS A 109 4.73 20.76 -7.05
N LYS A 110 5.45 21.89 -7.18
CA LYS A 110 5.31 23.02 -6.26
C LYS A 110 3.86 23.48 -6.20
N ASP A 111 3.39 23.84 -5.01
CA ASP A 111 2.02 24.33 -4.74
C ASP A 111 0.89 23.33 -5.03
N THR A 112 1.22 22.03 -5.08
CA THR A 112 0.24 20.93 -5.18
C THR A 112 0.22 20.08 -3.91
N VAL A 113 -0.93 19.45 -3.64
CA VAL A 113 -1.04 18.47 -2.57
C VAL A 113 -0.55 17.12 -3.09
N PRO A 114 0.32 16.39 -2.36
CA PRO A 114 0.68 15.04 -2.74
C PRO A 114 -0.57 14.16 -2.89
N TRP A 115 -0.70 13.48 -4.02
CA TRP A 115 -1.84 12.62 -4.28
C TRP A 115 -1.96 11.52 -3.22
N PHE A 116 -3.19 11.22 -2.80
CA PHE A 116 -3.52 10.11 -1.91
C PHE A 116 -4.85 9.45 -2.34
N PRO A 117 -5.02 8.14 -2.10
CA PRO A 117 -6.28 7.46 -2.37
C PRO A 117 -7.40 8.02 -1.51
N ARG A 118 -8.56 8.26 -2.11
CA ARG A 118 -9.74 8.80 -1.41
C ARG A 118 -10.76 7.75 -1.06
N THR A 119 -10.86 6.74 -1.91
CA THR A 119 -11.69 5.57 -1.72
C THR A 119 -10.81 4.35 -1.53
N ILE A 120 -11.32 3.34 -0.82
CA ILE A 120 -10.57 2.09 -0.59
C ILE A 120 -10.27 1.34 -1.89
N GLN A 121 -11.08 1.55 -2.94
CA GLN A 121 -10.89 0.97 -4.27
C GLN A 121 -9.68 1.58 -4.99
N GLU A 122 -9.36 2.85 -4.75
CA GLU A 122 -8.21 3.52 -5.39
C GLU A 122 -6.86 2.94 -4.98
N LEU A 123 -6.79 2.11 -3.93
CA LEU A 123 -5.60 1.34 -3.60
C LEU A 123 -5.15 0.43 -4.76
N ASP A 124 -6.08 -0.02 -5.62
CA ASP A 124 -5.77 -0.81 -6.82
C ASP A 124 -4.86 -0.07 -7.81
N ARG A 125 -4.85 1.28 -7.78
CA ARG A 125 -4.11 2.10 -8.75
C ARG A 125 -2.60 2.11 -8.51
N PHE A 126 -2.16 1.78 -7.29
CA PHE A 126 -0.75 1.83 -6.91
C PHE A 126 -0.23 0.56 -6.23
N ALA A 127 -1.10 -0.40 -5.89
CA ALA A 127 -0.68 -1.66 -5.26
C ALA A 127 0.35 -2.47 -6.06
N ASN A 128 0.50 -2.18 -7.36
CA ASN A 128 1.47 -2.83 -8.25
C ASN A 128 2.76 -2.01 -8.45
N GLN A 129 2.91 -0.86 -7.79
CA GLN A 129 4.11 -0.02 -7.86
C GLN A 129 5.17 -0.53 -6.89
N ILE A 130 5.66 -1.75 -7.16
CA ILE A 130 6.66 -2.42 -6.34
C ILE A 130 8.03 -1.80 -6.59
N LEU A 131 8.74 -1.49 -5.50
CA LEU A 131 10.05 -0.83 -5.55
C LEU A 131 11.20 -1.78 -5.25
N SER A 132 10.97 -2.81 -4.44
CA SER A 132 11.94 -3.84 -4.13
C SER A 132 11.28 -5.13 -3.65
N TYR A 133 12.05 -6.21 -3.57
CA TYR A 133 11.64 -7.51 -3.03
C TYR A 133 10.38 -8.08 -3.71
N GLY A 134 10.26 -7.84 -5.03
CA GLY A 134 9.20 -8.37 -5.87
C GLY A 134 9.48 -9.80 -6.34
N ALA A 135 9.27 -10.07 -7.62
CA ALA A 135 9.66 -11.35 -8.23
C ALA A 135 11.17 -11.46 -8.51
N GLU A 136 11.83 -10.32 -8.70
CA GLU A 136 13.29 -10.25 -8.88
C GLU A 136 13.97 -10.10 -7.52
N LEU A 137 14.98 -10.93 -7.30
CA LEU A 137 15.70 -11.02 -6.04
C LEU A 137 17.11 -10.44 -6.22
N ASP A 138 17.61 -9.77 -5.19
CA ASP A 138 18.99 -9.30 -5.16
C ASP A 138 19.99 -10.46 -5.16
N ALA A 139 21.21 -10.22 -5.65
CA ALA A 139 22.22 -11.25 -5.86
C ALA A 139 22.68 -11.94 -4.56
N ASP A 140 22.56 -11.26 -3.42
CA ASP A 140 22.88 -11.72 -2.08
C ASP A 140 21.69 -12.39 -1.36
N HIS A 141 20.50 -12.36 -1.95
CA HIS A 141 19.34 -13.06 -1.42
C HIS A 141 19.58 -14.59 -1.41
N PRO A 142 19.27 -15.32 -0.31
CA PRO A 142 19.57 -16.75 -0.20
C PRO A 142 18.92 -17.62 -1.29
N GLY A 143 17.79 -17.19 -1.83
CA GLY A 143 17.08 -17.82 -2.95
C GLY A 143 17.50 -17.35 -4.35
N PHE A 144 18.49 -16.48 -4.52
CA PHE A 144 18.85 -15.90 -5.82
C PHE A 144 19.28 -16.96 -6.85
N LYS A 145 19.97 -18.01 -6.40
CA LYS A 145 20.43 -19.12 -7.24
C LYS A 145 19.44 -20.27 -7.36
N ASP A 146 18.34 -20.22 -6.62
CA ASP A 146 17.30 -21.26 -6.65
C ASP A 146 16.26 -20.95 -7.73
N PRO A 147 16.23 -21.69 -8.85
CA PRO A 147 15.26 -21.46 -9.91
C PRO A 147 13.82 -21.79 -9.49
N VAL A 148 13.62 -22.74 -8.57
CA VAL A 148 12.30 -23.14 -8.06
C VAL A 148 11.75 -22.03 -7.17
N TYR A 149 12.56 -21.53 -6.23
CA TYR A 149 12.16 -20.42 -5.36
C TYR A 149 11.84 -19.14 -6.14
N ARG A 150 12.63 -18.79 -7.17
CA ARG A 150 12.32 -17.63 -8.04
C ARG A 150 11.02 -17.81 -8.82
N ALA A 151 10.80 -18.99 -9.40
CA ALA A 151 9.54 -19.27 -10.10
C ALA A 151 8.36 -19.21 -9.13
N ARG A 152 8.54 -19.71 -7.91
CA ARG A 152 7.54 -19.65 -6.83
C ARG A 152 7.24 -18.21 -6.39
N ARG A 153 8.26 -17.35 -6.24
CA ARG A 153 8.07 -15.91 -5.98
C ARG A 153 7.31 -15.19 -7.07
N LYS A 154 7.57 -15.53 -8.33
CA LYS A 154 6.81 -15.00 -9.47
C LYS A 154 5.32 -15.36 -9.38
N GLN A 155 4.98 -16.59 -9.00
CA GLN A 155 3.58 -17.00 -8.81
C GLN A 155 2.86 -16.12 -7.77
N PHE A 156 3.49 -15.86 -6.62
CA PHE A 156 2.92 -14.97 -5.60
C PHE A 156 2.79 -13.53 -6.07
N ALA A 157 3.80 -13.03 -6.80
CA ALA A 157 3.74 -11.69 -7.39
C ALA A 157 2.60 -11.57 -8.41
N ASP A 158 2.41 -12.58 -9.27
CA ASP A 158 1.32 -12.62 -10.25
C ASP A 158 -0.06 -12.61 -9.57
N ILE A 159 -0.23 -13.29 -8.42
CA ILE A 159 -1.46 -13.20 -7.62
C ILE A 159 -1.72 -11.76 -7.19
N ALA A 160 -0.73 -11.11 -6.58
CA ALA A 160 -0.87 -9.74 -6.09
C ALA A 160 -1.11 -8.74 -7.23
N TYR A 161 -0.44 -8.88 -8.38
CA TYR A 161 -0.62 -7.99 -9.54
C TYR A 161 -2.03 -8.04 -10.13
N ASN A 162 -2.67 -9.21 -10.06
CA ASN A 162 -4.01 -9.44 -10.61
C ASN A 162 -5.13 -9.23 -9.58
N TYR A 163 -4.82 -9.15 -8.28
CA TYR A 163 -5.79 -8.87 -7.24
C TYR A 163 -6.40 -7.48 -7.38
N ARG A 164 -7.72 -7.39 -7.20
CA ARG A 164 -8.47 -6.13 -7.14
C ARG A 164 -9.33 -6.06 -5.90
N HIS A 165 -9.57 -4.85 -5.41
CA HIS A 165 -10.38 -4.63 -4.22
C HIS A 165 -11.78 -5.26 -4.38
N GLY A 166 -12.24 -5.97 -3.35
CA GLY A 166 -13.55 -6.63 -3.31
C GLY A 166 -13.52 -8.11 -3.75
N GLN A 167 -12.41 -8.59 -4.31
CA GLN A 167 -12.21 -10.00 -4.58
C GLN A 167 -11.79 -10.74 -3.29
N PRO A 168 -12.16 -12.02 -3.12
CA PRO A 168 -11.54 -12.86 -2.10
C PRO A 168 -10.05 -13.03 -2.42
N ILE A 169 -9.20 -13.07 -1.40
CA ILE A 169 -7.76 -13.25 -1.58
C ILE A 169 -7.51 -14.69 -2.07
N PRO A 170 -6.80 -14.87 -3.21
CA PRO A 170 -6.52 -16.22 -3.72
C PRO A 170 -5.77 -17.07 -2.69
N ARG A 171 -6.32 -18.27 -2.45
CA ARG A 171 -5.71 -19.25 -1.56
C ARG A 171 -4.56 -19.95 -2.27
N VAL A 172 -3.49 -20.22 -1.55
CA VAL A 172 -2.29 -20.88 -2.08
C VAL A 172 -2.03 -22.18 -1.34
N GLU A 173 -1.85 -23.26 -2.09
CA GLU A 173 -1.33 -24.51 -1.54
C GLU A 173 0.18 -24.37 -1.32
N TYR A 174 0.58 -24.30 -0.05
CA TYR A 174 1.99 -24.25 0.33
C TYR A 174 2.63 -25.64 0.31
N MET A 175 3.84 -25.71 -0.22
CA MET A 175 4.64 -26.93 -0.30
C MET A 175 5.06 -27.40 1.10
N GLU A 176 5.38 -28.69 1.24
CA GLU A 176 5.85 -29.25 2.52
C GLU A 176 7.10 -28.55 3.06
N GLU A 177 8.03 -28.15 2.18
CA GLU A 177 9.22 -27.39 2.57
C GLU A 177 8.88 -25.97 3.08
N GLU A 178 7.89 -25.32 2.47
CA GLU A 178 7.39 -24.02 2.91
C GLU A 178 6.75 -24.17 4.31
N LYS A 179 5.88 -25.16 4.50
CA LYS A 179 5.27 -25.46 5.81
C LYS A 179 6.30 -25.81 6.88
N LYS A 180 7.35 -26.57 6.54
CA LYS A 180 8.46 -26.87 7.47
C LYS A 180 9.23 -25.62 7.89
N THR A 181 9.45 -24.70 6.96
CA THR A 181 10.10 -23.41 7.23
C THR A 181 9.25 -22.58 8.20
N TRP A 182 7.94 -22.48 7.93
CA TRP A 182 6.97 -21.85 8.81
C TRP A 182 6.99 -22.48 10.21
N GLY A 183 6.86 -23.80 10.32
CA GLY A 183 6.81 -24.50 11.60
C GLY A 183 8.05 -24.27 12.45
N THR A 184 9.23 -24.21 11.81
CA THR A 184 10.49 -23.87 12.48
C THR A 184 10.42 -22.49 13.13
N VAL A 185 9.99 -21.47 12.38
CA VAL A 185 9.87 -20.08 12.87
C VAL A 185 8.77 -19.98 13.93
N PHE A 186 7.60 -20.55 13.66
CA PHE A 186 6.43 -20.53 14.53
C PHE A 186 6.77 -21.10 15.91
N LYS A 187 7.35 -22.30 15.95
CA LYS A 187 7.72 -22.98 17.20
C LYS A 187 8.70 -22.17 18.03
N THR A 188 9.75 -21.63 17.40
CA THR A 188 10.74 -20.83 18.11
C THR A 188 10.13 -19.56 18.69
N LEU A 189 9.39 -18.79 17.89
CA LEU A 189 8.80 -17.54 18.36
C LEU A 189 7.69 -17.77 19.41
N LYS A 190 6.84 -18.78 19.21
CA LYS A 190 5.79 -19.15 20.17
C LYS A 190 6.33 -19.46 21.56
N SER A 191 7.51 -20.06 21.64
CA SER A 191 8.18 -20.32 22.93
C SER A 191 8.55 -19.05 23.71
N LEU A 192 8.64 -17.90 23.04
CA LEU A 192 9.07 -16.62 23.61
C LEU A 192 7.92 -15.65 23.89
N TYR A 193 6.77 -15.78 23.21
CA TYR A 193 5.69 -14.80 23.28
C TYR A 193 5.15 -14.56 24.70
N LYS A 194 4.98 -15.62 25.49
CA LYS A 194 4.45 -15.49 26.86
C LYS A 194 5.26 -14.54 27.74
N THR A 195 6.57 -14.44 27.50
CA THR A 195 7.49 -13.64 28.32
C THR A 195 7.97 -12.36 27.65
N HIS A 196 7.88 -12.26 26.32
CA HIS A 196 8.44 -11.13 25.56
C HIS A 196 7.41 -10.31 24.79
N ALA A 197 6.25 -10.89 24.44
CA ALA A 197 5.21 -10.16 23.73
C ALA A 197 4.33 -9.36 24.70
N CYS A 198 3.74 -8.27 24.23
CA CYS A 198 2.80 -7.48 25.03
C CYS A 198 1.52 -8.26 25.35
N TYR A 199 0.70 -7.69 26.22
CA TYR A 199 -0.55 -8.32 26.67
C TYR A 199 -1.51 -8.57 25.51
N GLU A 200 -1.70 -7.57 24.64
CA GLU A 200 -2.63 -7.61 23.51
C GLU A 200 -2.28 -8.76 22.55
N TYR A 201 -0.98 -8.95 22.30
CA TYR A 201 -0.49 -10.06 21.50
C TYR A 201 -0.87 -11.41 22.11
N ASN A 202 -0.56 -11.62 23.40
CA ASN A 202 -0.86 -12.88 24.09
C ASN A 202 -2.36 -13.11 24.31
N HIS A 203 -3.17 -12.05 24.30
CA HIS A 203 -4.63 -12.12 24.36
C HIS A 203 -5.23 -12.59 23.02
N ILE A 204 -4.74 -12.05 21.90
CA ILE A 204 -5.26 -12.37 20.56
C ILE A 204 -4.73 -13.69 20.02
N PHE A 205 -3.46 -14.02 20.25
CA PHE A 205 -2.81 -15.18 19.61
C PHE A 205 -3.59 -16.49 19.75
N PRO A 206 -4.14 -16.87 20.93
CA PRO A 206 -4.98 -18.06 21.06
C PRO A 206 -6.23 -18.08 20.17
N LEU A 207 -6.79 -16.90 19.84
CA LEU A 207 -7.94 -16.78 18.92
C LEU A 207 -7.50 -17.05 17.48
N LEU A 208 -6.32 -16.59 17.09
CA LEU A 208 -5.74 -16.89 15.77
C LEU A 208 -5.45 -18.39 15.62
N GLU A 209 -4.96 -19.06 16.67
CA GLU A 209 -4.81 -20.52 16.65
C GLU A 209 -6.16 -21.21 16.48
N LYS A 210 -7.20 -20.74 17.18
CA LYS A 210 -8.52 -21.37 17.17
C LYS A 210 -9.32 -21.15 15.88
N TYR A 211 -9.26 -19.96 15.31
CA TYR A 211 -10.17 -19.55 14.23
C TYR A 211 -9.48 -19.28 12.88
N CYS A 212 -8.16 -19.06 12.87
CA CYS A 212 -7.40 -18.76 11.65
C CYS A 212 -6.37 -19.83 11.29
N GLY A 213 -6.30 -20.94 12.04
CA GLY A 213 -5.40 -22.06 11.74
C GLY A 213 -3.92 -21.74 11.94
N PHE A 214 -3.58 -20.86 12.90
CA PHE A 214 -2.20 -20.57 13.28
C PHE A 214 -1.61 -21.77 14.04
N HIS A 215 -1.05 -22.72 13.30
CA HIS A 215 -0.44 -23.93 13.84
C HIS A 215 0.97 -24.15 13.26
N GLU A 216 1.78 -24.98 13.92
CA GLU A 216 3.15 -25.29 13.49
C GLU A 216 3.18 -25.97 12.11
N ASP A 217 2.15 -26.75 11.78
CA ASP A 217 2.03 -27.56 10.57
C ASP A 217 1.20 -26.91 9.45
N ASN A 218 0.70 -25.69 9.66
CA ASN A 218 -0.18 -25.00 8.72
C ASN A 218 0.13 -23.51 8.59
N ILE A 219 0.36 -23.05 7.35
CA ILE A 219 0.48 -21.62 7.03
C ILE A 219 -0.94 -21.06 6.82
N PRO A 220 -1.38 -20.07 7.63
CA PRO A 220 -2.71 -19.47 7.48
C PRO A 220 -2.92 -18.82 6.11
N GLN A 221 -4.14 -18.92 5.60
CA GLN A 221 -4.52 -18.26 4.34
C GLN A 221 -4.93 -16.81 4.62
N LEU A 222 -4.42 -15.87 3.82
CA LEU A 222 -4.70 -14.44 4.03
C LEU A 222 -6.19 -14.12 4.00
N GLU A 223 -6.99 -14.84 3.21
CA GLU A 223 -8.45 -14.63 3.17
C GLU A 223 -9.09 -14.85 4.55
N ASP A 224 -8.80 -15.97 5.21
CA ASP A 224 -9.40 -16.28 6.52
C ASP A 224 -8.97 -15.26 7.57
N VAL A 225 -7.69 -14.88 7.55
CA VAL A 225 -7.13 -13.88 8.45
C VAL A 225 -7.74 -12.50 8.19
N SER A 226 -7.92 -12.13 6.93
CA SER A 226 -8.57 -10.88 6.52
C SER A 226 -10.03 -10.83 6.99
N GLN A 227 -10.76 -11.93 6.89
CA GLN A 227 -12.13 -12.02 7.41
C GLN A 227 -12.15 -11.90 8.94
N PHE A 228 -11.25 -12.58 9.64
CA PHE A 228 -11.11 -12.46 11.10
C PHE A 228 -10.84 -11.01 11.54
N LEU A 229 -9.84 -10.35 10.94
CA LEU A 229 -9.52 -8.95 11.23
C LEU A 229 -10.72 -8.01 11.00
N GLN A 230 -11.51 -8.26 9.95
CA GLN A 230 -12.71 -7.47 9.67
C GLN A 230 -13.75 -7.61 10.79
N THR A 231 -13.88 -8.81 11.40
CA THR A 231 -14.77 -9.02 12.55
C THR A 231 -14.27 -8.39 13.86
N CYS A 232 -12.95 -8.20 14.01
CA CYS A 232 -12.35 -7.63 15.23
C CYS A 232 -12.34 -6.10 15.22
N THR A 233 -11.72 -5.52 14.19
CA THR A 233 -11.37 -4.07 14.13
C THR A 233 -11.74 -3.42 12.80
N GLY A 234 -12.24 -4.19 11.83
CA GLY A 234 -12.47 -3.71 10.47
C GLY A 234 -11.21 -3.63 9.61
N PHE A 235 -10.05 -4.04 10.14
CA PHE A 235 -8.85 -4.25 9.33
C PHE A 235 -9.06 -5.34 8.31
N ARG A 236 -8.36 -5.23 7.18
CA ARG A 236 -8.35 -6.25 6.13
C ARG A 236 -6.96 -6.37 5.51
N LEU A 237 -6.67 -7.56 4.99
CA LEU A 237 -5.44 -7.81 4.27
C LEU A 237 -5.62 -7.53 2.78
N ARG A 238 -4.53 -7.16 2.12
CA ARG A 238 -4.43 -7.04 0.67
C ARG A 238 -3.11 -7.70 0.22
N PRO A 239 -3.13 -8.70 -0.69
CA PRO A 239 -1.91 -9.29 -1.18
C PRO A 239 -1.05 -8.25 -1.91
N VAL A 240 0.24 -8.22 -1.60
CA VAL A 240 1.22 -7.35 -2.26
C VAL A 240 2.43 -8.17 -2.72
N ALA A 241 2.98 -7.83 -3.88
CA ALA A 241 4.07 -8.59 -4.50
C ALA A 241 5.44 -8.34 -3.85
N GLY A 242 5.60 -7.21 -3.15
CA GLY A 242 6.86 -6.75 -2.54
C GLY A 242 6.67 -5.42 -1.83
N LEU A 243 7.74 -4.65 -1.64
CA LEU A 243 7.67 -3.37 -0.95
C LEU A 243 7.07 -2.26 -1.82
N LEU A 244 6.08 -1.57 -1.25
CA LEU A 244 5.51 -0.33 -1.76
C LEU A 244 6.32 0.87 -1.27
N SER A 245 6.07 2.04 -1.87
CA SER A 245 6.53 3.29 -1.29
C SER A 245 5.95 3.51 0.12
N SER A 246 6.66 4.24 0.97
CA SER A 246 6.16 4.56 2.31
C SER A 246 4.82 5.30 2.24
N ARG A 247 4.62 6.18 1.24
CA ARG A 247 3.36 6.90 1.03
C ARG A 247 2.21 5.95 0.74
N ASP A 248 2.40 5.03 -0.19
CA ASP A 248 1.35 4.11 -0.63
C ASP A 248 1.00 3.10 0.48
N PHE A 249 2.01 2.56 1.16
CA PHE A 249 1.80 1.63 2.26
C PHE A 249 1.04 2.30 3.42
N LEU A 250 1.52 3.46 3.90
CA LEU A 250 0.88 4.20 4.98
C LEU A 250 -0.51 4.72 4.56
N GLY A 251 -0.68 5.10 3.29
CA GLY A 251 -1.98 5.49 2.73
C GLY A 251 -3.02 4.37 2.80
N GLY A 252 -2.60 3.11 2.64
CA GLY A 252 -3.48 1.95 2.85
C GLY A 252 -3.96 1.80 4.29
N LEU A 253 -3.10 2.08 5.27
CA LEU A 253 -3.43 1.97 6.69
C LEU A 253 -4.55 2.94 7.10
N ALA A 254 -4.69 4.09 6.44
CA ALA A 254 -5.80 5.02 6.66
C ALA A 254 -7.18 4.40 6.38
N PHE A 255 -7.24 3.35 5.55
CA PHE A 255 -8.45 2.57 5.25
C PHE A 255 -8.53 1.27 6.06
N ARG A 256 -7.65 1.10 7.06
CA ARG A 256 -7.43 -0.17 7.76
C ARG A 256 -7.10 -1.31 6.78
N VAL A 257 -6.36 -1.01 5.72
CA VAL A 257 -5.89 -1.99 4.73
C VAL A 257 -4.40 -2.21 4.93
N PHE A 258 -4.04 -3.43 5.33
CA PHE A 258 -2.66 -3.85 5.46
C PHE A 258 -2.21 -4.60 4.21
N HIS A 259 -1.17 -4.10 3.55
CA HIS A 259 -0.54 -4.76 2.40
C HIS A 259 0.37 -5.88 2.92
N CYS A 260 0.04 -7.12 2.58
CA CYS A 260 0.62 -8.32 3.17
C CYS A 260 1.21 -9.20 2.07
N THR A 261 2.46 -9.63 2.21
CA THR A 261 3.07 -10.59 1.29
C THR A 261 2.49 -12.00 1.52
N GLN A 262 2.53 -12.85 0.49
CA GLN A 262 2.10 -14.25 0.57
C GLN A 262 3.26 -15.26 0.49
N TYR A 263 4.44 -14.83 0.05
CA TYR A 263 5.58 -15.73 -0.05
C TYR A 263 6.22 -15.97 1.32
N ILE A 264 6.89 -17.10 1.47
CA ILE A 264 7.68 -17.43 2.66
C ILE A 264 9.18 -17.29 2.36
N ARG A 265 9.96 -16.95 3.39
CA ARG A 265 11.44 -16.90 3.32
C ARG A 265 12.03 -18.23 2.84
N HIS A 266 13.23 -18.16 2.28
CA HIS A 266 13.94 -19.33 1.78
C HIS A 266 14.32 -20.31 2.92
N GLY A 267 14.07 -21.61 2.72
CA GLY A 267 14.24 -22.66 3.75
C GLY A 267 15.67 -22.89 4.22
N SER A 268 16.69 -22.43 3.48
CA SER A 268 18.10 -22.54 3.91
C SER A 268 18.47 -21.61 5.07
N ARG A 269 17.70 -20.54 5.33
CA ARG A 269 17.94 -19.58 6.41
C ARG A 269 16.63 -19.22 7.14
N PRO A 270 15.96 -20.18 7.80
CA PRO A 270 14.63 -19.96 8.36
C PRO A 270 14.59 -18.86 9.44
N MET A 271 15.71 -18.64 10.14
CA MET A 271 15.80 -17.64 11.22
C MET A 271 16.22 -16.24 10.76
N TYR A 272 16.38 -16.01 9.44
CA TYR A 272 16.82 -14.72 8.90
C TYR A 272 16.15 -14.42 7.56
N THR A 273 15.63 -13.20 7.41
CA THR A 273 15.15 -12.68 6.13
C THR A 273 15.37 -11.16 6.08
N PRO A 274 15.85 -10.61 4.95
CA PRO A 274 15.85 -9.16 4.73
C PRO A 274 14.48 -8.65 4.26
N GLU A 275 13.57 -9.56 3.88
CA GLU A 275 12.26 -9.25 3.32
C GLU A 275 11.14 -9.53 4.35
N PRO A 276 10.03 -8.77 4.32
CA PRO A 276 8.85 -9.07 5.13
C PRO A 276 8.05 -10.22 4.50
N ASP A 277 8.45 -11.45 4.77
CA ASP A 277 7.74 -12.65 4.31
C ASP A 277 6.48 -12.94 5.16
N ILE A 278 5.67 -13.91 4.76
CA ILE A 278 4.41 -14.25 5.45
C ILE A 278 4.59 -14.57 6.94
N CYS A 279 5.76 -15.04 7.37
CA CYS A 279 6.07 -15.19 8.79
C CYS A 279 6.06 -13.84 9.52
N HIS A 280 6.72 -12.82 8.96
CA HIS A 280 6.73 -11.47 9.53
C HIS A 280 5.32 -10.87 9.57
N GLU A 281 4.57 -11.01 8.48
CA GLU A 281 3.23 -10.44 8.37
C GLU A 281 2.26 -11.07 9.38
N LEU A 282 2.16 -12.40 9.38
CA LEU A 282 1.18 -13.10 10.19
C LEU A 282 1.57 -13.16 11.67
N LEU A 283 2.86 -13.38 11.97
CA LEU A 283 3.30 -13.54 13.36
C LEU A 283 3.70 -12.20 14.01
N GLY A 284 4.01 -11.18 13.22
CA GLY A 284 4.37 -9.85 13.72
C GLY A 284 3.17 -8.91 13.79
N HIS A 285 2.48 -8.72 12.66
CA HIS A 285 1.51 -7.63 12.51
C HIS A 285 0.06 -8.01 12.87
N VAL A 286 -0.43 -9.14 12.35
CA VAL A 286 -1.84 -9.55 12.46
C VAL A 286 -2.38 -9.59 13.89
N PRO A 287 -1.65 -10.07 14.92
CA PRO A 287 -2.16 -10.11 16.28
C PRO A 287 -2.54 -8.72 16.80
N LEU A 288 -1.72 -7.70 16.51
CA LEU A 288 -1.99 -6.34 16.96
C LEU A 288 -3.04 -5.63 16.12
N PHE A 289 -3.16 -5.90 14.82
CA PHE A 289 -4.29 -5.37 14.04
C PHE A 289 -5.66 -5.90 14.49
N SER A 290 -5.68 -6.99 15.27
CA SER A 290 -6.91 -7.52 15.87
C SER A 290 -7.28 -6.81 17.19
N ASP A 291 -6.39 -6.00 17.76
CA ASP A 291 -6.64 -5.20 18.95
C ASP A 291 -7.17 -3.81 18.59
N ARG A 292 -8.18 -3.33 19.33
CA ARG A 292 -8.86 -2.07 19.04
C ARG A 292 -8.05 -0.81 19.35
N SER A 293 -7.10 -0.87 20.28
CA SER A 293 -6.30 0.29 20.65
C SER A 293 -5.17 0.52 19.65
N PHE A 294 -4.65 -0.57 19.07
CA PHE A 294 -3.64 -0.51 18.03
C PHE A 294 -4.22 -0.15 16.64
N ALA A 295 -5.47 -0.56 16.35
CA ALA A 295 -6.15 -0.43 15.06
C ALA A 295 -6.97 0.86 14.84
#